data_AF-A0A0D0CX06-F1
#
_entry.id   AF-A0A0D0CX06-F1
#
_cell.length_a   1.000
_cell.length_b   1.000
_cell.length_c   1.000
_cell.angle_alpha   90.00
_cell.angle_beta   90.00
_cell.angle_gamma   90.00
#
_symmetry.space_group_name_H-M   'P 1'
#
loop_
_entity.id
_entity.type
_entity.pdbx_description
1 polymer ?
#
loop_
_entity_poly.entity_id
_entity_poly.type
_entity_poly.pdbx_seq_one_letter_code
_entity_poly.pdbx_strand_id
1 'polypeptide(L)'
;MDGNFSAEHMKLKNDDDFNLTGGSGYFTALLHYRAHLQIADDKQPKSTCHEHKAVNQVHATQKHLAATGIGAIACARHGHFMLDTVVDFQNGEQQVNMDYALCRALSKLEGMLRAAVIYNIACQFSVHFSAQILKSDYLKFSDGIQIVQP
;
A
#
# COMPACT_ATOMS: atom_id res chain seq x y z
N MET A 1 3.31 4.48 -7.77
CA MET A 1 3.25 3.70 -6.52
C MET A 1 4.61 3.07 -6.36
N ASP A 2 5.18 3.11 -5.16
CA ASP A 2 6.51 2.54 -4.91
C ASP A 2 6.70 2.20 -3.44
N GLY A 3 7.60 1.25 -3.17
CA GLY A 3 7.98 0.79 -1.85
C GLY A 3 9.42 1.18 -1.50
N ASN A 4 9.62 1.73 -0.32
CA ASN A 4 10.94 2.01 0.25
C ASN A 4 11.25 1.00 1.37
N PHE A 5 12.13 0.05 1.07
CA PHE A 5 12.55 -1.03 1.97
C PHE A 5 13.64 -0.63 2.97
N SER A 6 14.20 0.58 2.83
CA SER A 6 15.19 1.12 3.77
C SER A 6 14.56 2.00 4.86
N ALA A 7 13.28 2.35 4.70
CA ALA A 7 12.51 3.11 5.68
C ALA A 7 11.98 2.18 6.79
N GLU A 8 12.89 1.59 7.55
CA GLU A 8 12.57 0.70 8.65
C GLU A 8 12.05 1.48 9.87
N HIS A 9 11.04 0.93 10.54
CA HIS A 9 10.49 1.49 11.77
C HIS A 9 10.72 0.51 12.92
N MET A 10 11.40 0.94 13.97
CA MET A 10 11.66 0.12 15.16
C MET A 10 10.43 -0.03 16.04
N LYS A 11 10.35 -1.13 16.79
CA LYS A 11 9.37 -1.24 17.87
C LYS A 11 9.68 -0.25 18.98
N LEU A 12 8.62 0.25 19.62
CA LEU A 12 8.74 1.06 20.83
C LEU A 12 9.49 0.28 21.90
N LYS A 13 10.41 0.95 22.59
CA LYS A 13 11.19 0.35 23.69
C LYS A 13 10.42 0.36 25.01
N ASN A 14 9.61 1.39 25.22
CA ASN A 14 8.87 1.64 26.46
C ASN A 14 7.41 1.97 26.14
N ASP A 15 6.50 1.65 27.06
CA ASP A 15 5.05 1.84 26.88
C ASP A 15 4.59 3.32 26.97
N ASP A 16 5.47 4.21 27.45
CA ASP A 16 5.20 5.66 27.56
C ASP A 16 5.38 6.41 26.23
N ASP A 17 5.92 5.76 25.20
CA ASP A 17 6.09 6.35 23.88
C ASP A 17 4.77 6.24 23.09
N PHE A 18 4.35 7.35 22.46
CA PHE A 18 3.04 7.43 21.82
C PHE A 18 3.13 8.08 20.43
N ASN A 19 2.23 7.66 19.55
CA ASN A 19 2.15 8.21 18.21
C ASN A 19 1.68 9.67 18.25
N LEU A 20 2.53 10.59 17.77
CA LEU A 20 2.25 12.03 17.76
C LEU A 20 0.96 12.41 17.03
N THR A 21 0.62 11.69 15.97
CA THR A 21 -0.50 12.04 15.09
C THR A 21 -1.56 10.93 14.99
N GLY A 22 -1.36 9.81 15.67
CA GLY A 22 -2.18 8.60 15.53
C GLY A 22 -2.15 8.00 14.12
N GLY A 23 -1.14 8.32 13.30
CA GLY A 23 -1.14 8.03 11.87
C GLY A 23 -2.02 8.98 11.07
N SER A 24 -2.13 10.25 11.49
CA SER A 24 -2.66 11.33 10.64
C SER A 24 -1.51 12.09 9.97
N GLY A 25 -1.75 12.56 8.74
CA GLY A 25 -0.72 13.15 7.88
C GLY A 25 -0.49 12.32 6.63
N TYR A 26 0.75 11.90 6.37
CA TYR A 26 1.09 11.07 5.20
C TYR A 26 0.79 9.59 5.42
N PHE A 27 1.02 9.09 6.65
CA PHE A 27 0.70 7.72 7.02
C PHE A 27 -0.82 7.53 7.12
N THR A 28 -1.26 6.32 6.79
CA THR A 28 -2.65 5.93 6.96
C THR A 28 -3.01 5.73 8.43
N ALA A 29 -4.29 5.94 8.75
CA ALA A 29 -4.83 5.60 10.06
C ALA A 29 -4.57 4.13 10.42
N LEU A 30 -3.79 3.91 11.47
CA LEU A 30 -3.24 2.60 11.84
C LEU A 30 -4.31 1.56 12.16
N LEU A 31 -5.41 1.96 12.80
CA LEU A 31 -6.48 1.06 13.21
C LEU A 31 -7.16 0.38 12.02
N HIS A 32 -7.59 1.18 11.03
CA HIS A 32 -8.29 0.67 9.85
C HIS A 32 -7.37 -0.16 8.96
N TYR A 33 -6.11 0.28 8.82
CA TYR A 33 -5.13 -0.46 8.05
C TYR A 33 -4.80 -1.82 8.67
N ARG A 34 -4.59 -1.88 10.00
CA ARG A 34 -4.39 -3.16 10.70
C ARG A 34 -5.60 -4.09 10.57
N ALA A 35 -6.81 -3.56 10.68
CA ALA A 35 -8.02 -4.35 10.52
C ALA A 35 -8.15 -4.92 9.10
N HIS A 36 -7.75 -4.16 8.07
CA HIS A 36 -7.64 -4.65 6.70
C HIS A 36 -6.63 -5.80 6.59
N LEU A 37 -5.41 -5.63 7.10
CA LEU A 37 -4.36 -6.65 7.02
C LEU A 37 -4.74 -7.96 7.71
N GLN A 38 -5.56 -7.92 8.77
CA GLN A 38 -6.01 -9.12 9.49
C GLN A 38 -6.94 -10.01 8.66
N ILE A 39 -7.68 -9.44 7.71
CA ILE A 39 -8.66 -10.18 6.90
C ILE A 39 -8.18 -10.44 5.46
N ALA A 40 -7.13 -9.73 5.02
CA ALA A 40 -6.63 -9.82 3.67
C ALA A 40 -5.87 -11.15 3.44
N ASP A 41 -6.07 -11.76 2.27
CA ASP A 41 -5.30 -12.92 1.83
C ASP A 41 -4.02 -12.42 1.13
N ASP A 42 -2.87 -12.65 1.76
CA ASP A 42 -1.55 -12.21 1.28
C ASP A 42 -0.86 -13.26 0.39
N LYS A 43 -1.62 -14.19 -0.20
CA LYS A 43 -1.03 -15.12 -1.18
C LYS A 43 -0.66 -14.38 -2.44
N GLN A 44 0.63 -14.06 -2.59
CA GLN A 44 1.16 -13.57 -3.85
C GLN A 44 1.17 -14.67 -4.91
N PRO A 45 0.42 -14.52 -6.00
CA PRO A 45 0.50 -15.46 -7.11
C PRO A 45 1.88 -15.36 -7.77
N LYS A 46 2.34 -16.49 -8.30
CA LYS A 46 3.63 -16.55 -8.98
C LYS A 46 3.62 -15.63 -10.21
N SER A 47 4.57 -14.70 -10.27
CA SER A 47 4.73 -13.79 -11.41
C SER A 47 4.77 -14.55 -12.73
N THR A 48 3.92 -14.14 -13.68
CA THR A 48 3.99 -14.54 -15.09
C THR A 48 4.67 -13.48 -15.96
N CYS A 49 5.06 -12.33 -15.38
CA CYS A 49 5.78 -11.27 -16.11
C CYS A 49 7.27 -11.59 -16.28
N HIS A 50 7.86 -11.12 -17.39
CA HIS A 50 9.27 -11.32 -17.72
C HIS A 50 10.20 -10.69 -16.67
N GLU A 51 11.02 -11.50 -16.01
CA GLU A 51 12.18 -11.12 -15.18
C GLU A 51 12.03 -9.87 -14.28
N HIS A 52 10.93 -9.76 -13.53
CA HIS A 52 10.84 -8.72 -12.48
C HIS A 52 11.53 -9.18 -11.19
N LYS A 53 12.68 -8.57 -10.87
CA LYS A 53 13.41 -8.79 -9.59
C LYS A 53 12.61 -8.36 -8.35
N ALA A 54 11.64 -7.46 -8.51
CA ALA A 54 10.83 -6.92 -7.41
C ALA A 54 10.00 -7.99 -6.68
N VAL A 55 9.53 -9.02 -7.39
CA VAL A 55 8.65 -10.07 -6.81
C VAL A 55 9.45 -11.14 -6.03
N ASN A 56 10.76 -11.22 -6.24
CA ASN A 56 11.60 -12.28 -5.66
C ASN A 56 12.32 -11.87 -4.38
N GLN A 57 12.00 -10.72 -3.78
CA GLN A 57 12.56 -10.36 -2.49
C GLN A 57 11.83 -11.13 -1.38
N VAL A 58 12.45 -12.22 -0.94
CA VAL A 58 12.04 -12.93 0.28
C VAL A 58 12.41 -12.04 1.45
N HIS A 59 11.42 -11.38 2.05
CA HIS A 59 11.63 -10.55 3.22
C HIS A 59 11.59 -11.43 4.48
N ALA A 60 12.71 -11.44 5.21
CA ALA A 60 12.79 -12.08 6.51
C ALA A 60 12.23 -11.14 7.58
N THR A 61 11.36 -11.65 8.43
CA THR A 61 10.79 -10.88 9.53
C THR A 61 11.87 -10.53 10.54
N GLN A 62 12.11 -9.25 10.77
CA GLN A 62 13.06 -8.77 11.78
C GLN A 62 12.33 -8.48 13.09
N LYS A 63 12.60 -9.25 14.15
CA LYS A 63 11.84 -9.20 15.42
C LYS A 63 11.85 -7.82 16.11
N HIS A 64 12.87 -7.00 15.85
CA HIS A 64 13.03 -5.68 16.47
C HIS A 64 12.33 -4.56 15.69
N LEU A 65 11.85 -4.82 14.46
CA LEU A 65 11.15 -3.85 13.63
C LEU A 65 9.63 -3.97 13.80
N ALA A 66 8.98 -2.82 13.85
CA ALA A 66 7.53 -2.66 13.70
C ALA A 66 7.12 -2.63 12.22
N ALA A 67 7.96 -2.09 11.35
CA ALA A 67 7.81 -2.13 9.90
C ALA A 67 9.18 -2.33 9.23
N THR A 68 9.22 -3.14 8.18
CA THR A 68 10.43 -3.43 7.37
C THR A 68 10.60 -2.48 6.19
N GLY A 69 9.79 -1.43 6.11
CA GLY A 69 9.70 -0.51 4.97
C GLY A 69 8.34 0.16 4.91
N ILE A 70 8.17 1.05 3.93
CA ILE A 70 6.91 1.76 3.68
C ILE A 70 6.54 1.74 2.20
N GLY A 71 5.24 1.74 1.91
CA GLY A 71 4.69 1.95 0.57
C GLY A 71 4.01 3.31 0.48
N ALA A 72 4.12 3.98 -0.66
CA ALA A 72 3.53 5.31 -0.84
C ALA A 72 2.91 5.53 -2.22
N ILE A 73 1.90 6.41 -2.26
CA ILE A 73 1.31 6.94 -3.49
C ILE A 73 1.78 8.38 -3.68
N ALA A 74 2.37 8.66 -4.84
CA ALA A 74 2.71 10.01 -5.25
C ALA A 74 1.89 10.42 -6.48
N CYS A 75 1.47 11.68 -6.51
CA CYS A 75 0.86 12.27 -7.70
C CYS A 75 1.96 12.56 -8.73
N ALA A 76 2.00 11.81 -9.82
CA ALA A 76 3.00 12.01 -10.87
C ALA A 76 2.90 13.38 -11.56
N ARG A 77 1.72 14.01 -11.57
CA ARG A 77 1.50 15.32 -12.21
C ARG A 77 2.02 16.48 -11.36
N HIS A 78 1.87 16.38 -10.04
CA HIS A 78 2.17 17.49 -9.11
C HIS A 78 3.38 17.23 -8.21
N GLY A 79 3.94 16.03 -8.23
CA GLY A 79 5.21 15.71 -7.58
C GLY A 79 5.16 15.62 -6.05
N HIS A 80 4.01 15.29 -5.44
CA HIS A 80 3.88 15.15 -3.99
C HIS A 80 3.32 13.78 -3.58
N PHE A 81 3.67 13.35 -2.37
CA PHE A 81 3.03 12.20 -1.72
C PHE A 81 1.60 12.53 -1.34
N MET A 82 0.68 11.60 -1.57
CA MET A 82 -0.71 11.74 -1.19
C MET A 82 -0.84 11.55 0.32
N LEU A 83 -1.56 12.46 0.98
CA LEU A 83 -1.83 12.37 2.41
C LEU A 83 -2.63 11.11 2.74
N ASP A 84 -2.30 10.46 3.85
CA ASP A 84 -3.00 9.30 4.39
C ASP A 84 -3.08 8.14 3.36
N THR A 85 -1.93 7.91 2.72
CA THR A 85 -1.72 6.81 1.76
C THR A 85 -0.40 6.06 1.99
N VAL A 86 0.46 6.55 2.89
CA VAL A 86 1.69 5.84 3.25
C VAL A 86 1.34 4.69 4.19
N VAL A 87 1.79 3.50 3.84
CA VAL A 87 1.48 2.24 4.53
C VAL A 87 2.77 1.60 5.04
N ASP A 88 2.71 1.02 6.24
CA ASP A 88 3.82 0.23 6.78
C ASP A 88 3.82 -1.18 6.19
N PHE A 89 5.01 -1.69 5.88
CA PHE A 89 5.25 -3.07 5.48
C PHE A 89 5.57 -3.94 6.70
N GLN A 90 4.75 -4.96 6.98
CA GLN A 90 4.97 -5.86 8.12
C GLN A 90 6.05 -6.89 7.82
N ASN A 91 6.10 -7.37 6.58
CA ASN A 91 7.10 -8.30 6.10
C ASN A 91 7.41 -8.06 4.62
N GLY A 92 7.93 -6.86 4.33
CA GLY A 92 8.16 -6.38 2.98
C GLY A 92 6.91 -5.90 2.26
N GLU A 93 7.09 -5.54 0.99
CA GLU A 93 5.99 -5.08 0.15
C GLU A 93 5.08 -6.25 -0.20
N GLN A 94 3.78 -6.06 0.07
CA GLN A 94 2.74 -7.02 -0.23
C GLN A 94 1.65 -6.33 -1.03
N GLN A 95 0.97 -7.07 -1.91
CA GLN A 95 -0.08 -6.49 -2.73
C GLN A 95 -1.18 -5.87 -1.85
N VAL A 96 -1.54 -6.50 -0.74
CA VAL A 96 -2.54 -5.99 0.21
C VAL A 96 -2.18 -4.60 0.76
N ASN A 97 -0.88 -4.32 0.97
CA ASN A 97 -0.41 -3.01 1.43
C ASN A 97 -0.68 -1.95 0.36
N MET A 98 -0.32 -2.27 -0.89
CA MET A 98 -0.39 -1.34 -2.01
C MET A 98 -1.82 -1.15 -2.53
N ASP A 99 -2.66 -2.18 -2.44
CA ASP A 99 -4.10 -2.13 -2.71
C ASP A 99 -4.78 -1.12 -1.78
N TYR A 100 -4.49 -1.21 -0.48
CA TYR A 100 -5.01 -0.29 0.52
C TYR A 100 -4.56 1.15 0.23
N ALA A 101 -3.26 1.36 0.03
CA ALA A 101 -2.70 2.67 -0.28
C ALA A 101 -3.36 3.30 -1.53
N LEU A 102 -3.56 2.50 -2.59
CA LEU A 102 -4.22 2.96 -3.82
C LEU A 102 -5.69 3.30 -3.60
N CYS A 103 -6.46 2.47 -2.89
CA CYS A 103 -7.87 2.75 -2.59
C CYS A 103 -8.04 4.03 -1.77
N ARG A 104 -7.15 4.26 -0.78
CA ARG A 104 -7.12 5.52 -0.02
C ARG A 104 -6.84 6.72 -0.92
N ALA A 105 -5.90 6.60 -1.85
CA ALA A 105 -5.58 7.67 -2.79
C ALA A 105 -6.77 7.96 -3.72
N LEU A 106 -7.38 6.94 -4.32
CA LEU A 106 -8.51 7.08 -5.24
C LEU A 106 -9.74 7.67 -4.56
N SER A 107 -9.99 7.30 -3.30
CA SER A 107 -11.09 7.88 -2.50
C SER A 107 -10.97 9.39 -2.31
N LYS A 108 -9.75 9.95 -2.40
CA LYS A 108 -9.50 11.40 -2.27
C LYS A 108 -9.58 12.14 -3.60
N LEU A 109 -9.73 11.42 -4.71
CA LEU A 109 -9.81 11.97 -6.07
C LEU A 109 -11.26 12.04 -6.57
N GLU A 110 -12.22 12.22 -5.66
CA GLU A 110 -13.63 12.34 -6.00
C GLU A 110 -13.85 13.44 -7.06
N GLY A 111 -14.62 13.10 -8.10
CA GLY A 111 -14.85 13.97 -9.26
C GLY A 111 -13.81 13.82 -10.39
N MET A 112 -12.71 13.10 -10.20
CA MET A 112 -11.84 12.71 -11.31
C MET A 112 -12.45 11.56 -12.12
N LEU A 113 -12.38 11.64 -13.44
CA LEU A 113 -12.89 10.58 -14.32
C LEU A 113 -11.86 9.47 -14.58
N ARG A 114 -10.57 9.81 -14.60
CA ARG A 114 -9.50 8.88 -14.99
C ARG A 114 -8.24 9.07 -14.14
N ALA A 115 -7.69 7.96 -13.65
CA ALA A 115 -6.43 7.92 -12.92
C ALA A 115 -5.48 6.93 -13.59
N ALA A 116 -4.27 7.38 -13.96
CA ALA A 116 -3.22 6.51 -14.47
C ALA A 116 -2.39 5.97 -13.31
N VAL A 117 -2.24 4.65 -13.21
CA VAL A 117 -1.47 4.00 -12.13
C VAL A 117 -0.15 3.48 -12.70
N ILE A 118 0.95 4.06 -12.22
CA ILE A 118 2.32 3.67 -12.58
C ILE A 118 2.92 2.90 -11.41
N TYR A 119 3.38 1.68 -11.66
CA TYR A 119 3.93 0.79 -10.65
C TYR A 119 4.91 -0.23 -11.28
N ASN A 120 6.00 -0.55 -10.57
CA ASN A 120 7.08 -1.43 -11.06
C ASN A 120 6.64 -2.90 -11.30
N ILE A 121 5.52 -3.33 -10.70
CA ILE A 121 4.87 -4.63 -10.90
C ILE A 121 3.41 -4.47 -11.37
N ALA A 122 3.09 -3.38 -12.07
CA ALA A 122 1.73 -3.07 -12.52
C ALA A 122 1.08 -4.21 -13.32
N CYS A 123 1.88 -4.97 -14.09
CA CYS A 123 1.41 -6.10 -14.89
C CYS A 123 0.80 -7.23 -14.05
N GLN A 124 1.27 -7.44 -12.83
CA GLN A 124 0.75 -8.45 -11.90
C GLN A 124 -0.35 -7.85 -11.03
N PHE A 125 -0.08 -6.65 -10.53
CA PHE A 125 -0.98 -5.93 -9.65
C PHE A 125 -2.39 -5.83 -10.24
N SER A 126 -2.52 -5.38 -11.48
CA SER A 126 -3.84 -5.08 -12.06
C SER A 126 -4.71 -6.28 -12.37
N VAL A 127 -4.10 -7.44 -12.66
CA VAL A 127 -4.84 -8.68 -12.90
C VAL A 127 -5.62 -9.08 -11.66
N HIS A 128 -5.07 -8.82 -10.48
CA HIS A 128 -5.64 -9.25 -9.20
C HIS A 128 -6.38 -8.13 -8.46
N PHE A 129 -6.07 -6.86 -8.75
CA PHE A 129 -6.60 -5.70 -8.03
C PHE A 129 -8.14 -5.68 -7.97
N SER A 130 -8.82 -5.83 -9.10
CA SER A 130 -10.29 -5.83 -9.14
C SER A 130 -10.92 -6.93 -8.28
N ALA A 131 -10.31 -8.13 -8.25
CA ALA A 131 -10.77 -9.23 -7.42
C ALA A 131 -10.49 -9.00 -5.92
N GLN A 132 -9.42 -8.28 -5.58
CA GLN A 132 -9.07 -7.97 -4.18
C GLN A 132 -9.99 -6.90 -3.60
N ILE A 133 -10.32 -5.85 -4.37
CA ILE A 133 -11.29 -4.82 -3.97
C ILE A 133 -12.62 -5.44 -3.53
N LEU A 134 -13.13 -6.41 -4.30
CA LEU A 134 -14.41 -7.05 -4.01
C LEU A 134 -14.40 -7.94 -2.75
N LYS A 135 -13.22 -8.30 -2.23
CA LYS A 135 -13.09 -9.20 -1.06
C LYS A 135 -13.01 -8.46 0.27
N SER A 136 -12.80 -7.15 0.27
CA SER A 136 -12.50 -6.39 1.49
C SER A 136 -13.34 -5.13 1.57
N ASP A 137 -14.09 -4.99 2.66
CA ASP A 137 -14.85 -3.78 2.95
C ASP A 137 -13.97 -2.53 3.17
N TYR A 138 -12.67 -2.73 3.41
CA TYR A 138 -11.69 -1.65 3.58
C TYR A 138 -11.14 -1.11 2.26
N LEU A 139 -11.35 -1.81 1.14
CA LEU A 139 -10.87 -1.43 -0.18
C LEU A 139 -12.03 -0.80 -0.97
N LYS A 140 -12.34 0.46 -0.69
CA LYS A 140 -13.41 1.20 -1.37
C LYS A 140 -12.85 2.51 -1.94
N PHE A 141 -13.39 2.92 -3.08
CA PHE A 141 -13.18 4.23 -3.71
C PHE A 141 -14.38 4.55 -4.61
N SER A 142 -14.44 5.75 -5.17
CA SER A 142 -15.57 6.19 -5.99
C SER A 142 -15.70 5.36 -7.29
N ASP A 143 -16.90 4.83 -7.55
CA ASP A 143 -17.23 4.07 -8.77
C ASP A 143 -17.05 4.88 -10.06
N GLY A 144 -16.98 6.21 -9.96
CA GLY A 144 -16.82 7.12 -11.11
C GLY A 144 -15.40 7.20 -11.67
N ILE A 145 -14.38 6.69 -10.97
CA ILE A 145 -12.98 6.77 -11.40
C ILE A 145 -12.60 5.54 -12.23
N GLN A 146 -12.26 5.76 -13.50
CA GLN A 146 -11.65 4.73 -14.32
C GLN A 146 -10.14 4.69 -14.11
N ILE A 147 -9.63 3.54 -13.68
CA ILE A 147 -8.18 3.30 -13.62
C ILE A 147 -7.69 2.94 -15.02
N VAL A 148 -6.69 3.70 -15.49
CA VAL A 148 -6.05 3.51 -16.79
C VAL A 148 -4.66 2.94 -16.53
N GLN A 149 -4.38 1.82 -17.17
CA GLN A 149 -3.03 1.26 -17.15
C GLN A 149 -2.23 1.81 -18.34
N PRO A 150 -1.01 2.33 -18.09
CA PRO A 150 -0.09 2.69 -19.17
C PRO A 150 0.47 1.46 -19.88
#